data_AF-A0A2D2H8P5-F1
#
_entry.id   AF-A0A2D2H8P5-F1
#
_cell.length_a   1.000
_cell.length_b   1.000
_cell.length_c   1.000
_cell.angle_alpha   90.00
_cell.angle_beta   90.00
_cell.angle_gamma   90.00
#
_symmetry.space_group_name_H-M   'P 1'
#
loop_
_entity.id
_entity.type
_entity.pdbx_description
1 polymer ?
#
loop_
_entity_poly.entity_id
_entity_poly.type
_entity_poly.pdbx_seq_one_letter_code
_entity_poly.pdbx_strand_id
1 'polypeptide(L)'
;MRHPSRLSPPQPFHPLTDDEWLALFPHILPRSPAGRPIADLRLRMDAIFHLALTPDPWRALPPHYGNPATISRYFRRLTHNGLWTRLLTLLAETHLSHPLRAIEHRICRAARRAYRILGLRLILLARRLGLRSALPGPPWLLPDPDLSETLRRVKIPPFPTRYGALTAYRALLRTLAALHRTAGGRARLPNRLRHAWP
;
A
#
# COMPACT_ATOMS: atom_id res chain seq x y z
N MET A 1 9.93 2.19 14.40
CA MET A 1 10.64 0.90 14.23
C MET A 1 10.56 0.50 12.76
N ARG A 2 11.64 0.03 12.13
CA ARG A 2 11.59 -0.47 10.74
C ARG A 2 11.29 -1.97 10.79
N HIS A 3 10.19 -2.42 10.18
CA HIS A 3 9.89 -3.84 10.06
C HIS A 3 10.63 -4.46 8.86
N PRO A 4 11.01 -5.74 8.90
CA PRO A 4 11.58 -6.42 7.75
C PRO A 4 10.59 -6.37 6.58
N SER A 5 11.08 -5.97 5.42
CA SER A 5 10.24 -5.84 4.24
C SER A 5 9.81 -7.20 3.71
N ARG A 6 8.50 -7.38 3.48
CA ARG A 6 7.91 -8.62 2.99
C ARG A 6 6.89 -8.38 1.88
N LEU A 7 6.65 -9.42 1.08
CA LEU A 7 5.55 -9.51 0.14
C LEU A 7 4.56 -10.55 0.69
N SER A 8 3.29 -10.20 0.74
CA SER A 8 2.23 -11.12 1.13
C SER A 8 1.95 -12.04 -0.06
N PRO A 9 1.92 -13.38 0.13
CA PRO A 9 1.69 -14.31 -0.97
C PRO A 9 0.34 -14.03 -1.64
N PRO A 10 0.24 -14.15 -2.97
CA PRO A 10 -1.03 -13.99 -3.66
C PRO A 10 -2.01 -15.07 -3.19
N GLN A 11 -3.22 -14.65 -2.87
CA GLN A 11 -4.28 -15.53 -2.39
C GLN A 11 -5.53 -15.35 -3.27
N PRO A 12 -6.23 -16.45 -3.62
CA PRO A 12 -7.51 -16.35 -4.30
C PRO A 12 -8.56 -15.70 -3.39
N PHE A 13 -9.65 -15.23 -3.98
CA PHE A 13 -10.76 -14.71 -3.21
C PHE A 13 -11.50 -15.84 -2.49
N HIS A 14 -11.76 -15.64 -1.20
CA HIS A 14 -12.83 -16.32 -0.46
C HIS A 14 -13.62 -15.30 0.36
N PRO A 15 -14.92 -15.54 0.61
CA PRO A 15 -15.69 -14.77 1.58
C PRO A 15 -15.01 -14.80 2.95
N LEU A 16 -15.00 -13.69 3.68
CA LEU A 16 -14.42 -13.63 5.01
C LEU A 16 -15.02 -14.73 5.89
N THR A 17 -14.18 -15.43 6.66
CA THR A 17 -14.66 -16.34 7.71
C THR A 17 -15.15 -15.56 8.93
N ASP A 18 -15.79 -16.23 9.89
CA ASP A 18 -16.28 -15.56 11.10
C ASP A 18 -15.11 -14.98 11.91
N ASP A 19 -14.01 -15.71 12.05
CA ASP A 19 -12.81 -15.24 12.76
C ASP A 19 -12.14 -14.05 12.06
N GLU A 20 -12.01 -14.12 10.73
CA GLU A 20 -11.47 -13.01 9.92
C GLU A 20 -12.36 -11.77 10.05
N TRP A 21 -13.69 -11.97 10.03
CA TRP A 21 -14.66 -10.91 10.18
C TRP A 21 -14.63 -10.28 11.58
N LEU A 22 -14.63 -11.09 12.64
CA LEU A 22 -14.59 -10.63 14.03
C LEU A 22 -13.31 -9.83 14.32
N ALA A 23 -12.19 -10.21 13.72
CA ALA A 23 -10.95 -9.47 13.86
C ALA A 23 -10.95 -8.14 13.08
N LEU A 24 -11.67 -8.07 11.96
CA LEU A 24 -11.73 -6.89 11.10
C LEU A 24 -12.81 -5.88 11.57
N PHE A 25 -13.93 -6.38 12.08
CA PHE A 25 -15.13 -5.63 12.43
C PHE A 25 -14.89 -4.43 13.36
N PRO A 26 -14.10 -4.53 14.45
CA PRO A 26 -13.81 -3.41 15.35
C PRO A 26 -13.20 -2.18 14.65
N HIS A 27 -12.52 -2.39 13.53
CA HIS A 27 -11.86 -1.31 12.78
C HIS A 27 -12.78 -0.65 11.74
N ILE A 28 -13.79 -1.38 11.27
CA ILE A 28 -14.75 -0.94 10.25
C ILE A 28 -15.84 -0.04 10.85
N LEU A 29 -16.14 -0.23 12.14
CA LEU A 29 -17.20 0.48 12.86
C LEU A 29 -17.13 2.00 12.64
N PRO A 30 -18.19 2.62 12.08
CA PRO A 30 -18.31 4.06 12.10
C PRO A 30 -18.63 4.49 13.54
N ARG A 31 -17.82 5.42 14.09
CA ARG A 31 -18.14 6.21 15.30
C ARG A 31 -19.37 7.12 15.12
N SER A 32 -20.35 6.76 14.27
CA SER A 32 -21.53 7.60 14.03
C SER A 32 -22.68 7.08 14.88
N PRO A 33 -22.99 7.71 16.03
CA PRO A 33 -24.18 7.38 16.82
C PRO A 33 -25.50 7.75 16.10
N ALA A 34 -25.41 8.45 14.96
CA ALA A 34 -26.57 8.86 14.16
C ALA A 34 -26.55 8.22 12.76
N GLY A 35 -27.66 7.58 12.39
CA GLY A 35 -27.95 7.07 11.05
C GLY A 35 -28.53 5.65 11.01
N ARG A 36 -29.19 5.29 9.91
CA ARG A 36 -29.69 3.92 9.66
C ARG A 36 -28.50 2.95 9.66
N PRO A 37 -28.57 1.81 10.40
CA PRO A 37 -27.52 0.82 10.39
C PRO A 37 -27.22 0.39 8.96
N ILE A 38 -25.93 0.32 8.64
CA ILE A 38 -25.49 -0.19 7.35
C ILE A 38 -25.77 -1.69 7.35
N ALA A 39 -26.77 -2.13 6.58
CA ALA A 39 -26.99 -3.54 6.31
C ALA A 39 -25.75 -4.16 5.62
N ASP A 40 -25.44 -5.39 6.01
CA ASP A 40 -24.45 -6.28 5.41
C ASP A 40 -23.03 -5.71 5.27
N LEU A 41 -22.47 -5.23 6.38
CA LEU A 41 -21.09 -4.73 6.43
C LEU A 41 -20.07 -5.76 5.94
N ARG A 42 -20.26 -7.04 6.28
CA ARG A 42 -19.40 -8.15 5.84
C ARG A 42 -19.42 -8.30 4.32
N LEU A 43 -20.62 -8.37 3.73
CA LEU A 43 -20.79 -8.46 2.27
C LEU A 43 -20.14 -7.29 1.53
N ARG A 44 -20.20 -6.07 2.09
CA ARG A 44 -19.51 -4.91 1.51
C ARG A 44 -17.99 -5.04 1.56
N MET A 45 -17.44 -5.59 2.64
CA MET A 45 -16.01 -5.85 2.73
C MET A 45 -15.57 -6.97 1.80
N ASP A 46 -16.35 -8.05 1.70
CA ASP A 46 -16.14 -9.12 0.73
C ASP A 46 -16.12 -8.56 -0.70
N ALA A 47 -17.06 -7.69 -1.05
CA ALA A 47 -17.11 -7.04 -2.35
C ALA A 47 -15.85 -6.18 -2.62
N ILE A 48 -15.39 -5.43 -1.62
CA ILE A 48 -14.17 -4.62 -1.72
C ILE A 48 -12.95 -5.52 -1.92
N PHE A 49 -12.84 -6.60 -1.16
CA PHE A 49 -11.71 -7.53 -1.25
C PHE A 49 -11.71 -8.30 -2.56
N HIS A 50 -12.88 -8.75 -3.03
CA HIS A 50 -13.04 -9.39 -4.33
C HIS A 50 -12.53 -8.48 -5.45
N LEU A 51 -13.01 -7.23 -5.51
CA LEU A 51 -12.57 -6.29 -6.54
C LEU A 51 -11.12 -5.83 -6.35
N ALA A 52 -10.59 -5.81 -5.13
CA ALA A 52 -9.19 -5.46 -4.88
C ALA A 52 -8.19 -6.44 -5.54
N LEU A 53 -8.59 -7.70 -5.69
CA LEU A 53 -7.80 -8.75 -6.30
C LEU A 53 -7.77 -8.66 -7.84
N THR A 54 -8.76 -8.02 -8.45
CA THR A 54 -8.80 -7.77 -9.90
C THR A 54 -8.32 -6.36 -10.26
N PRO A 55 -7.88 -6.10 -11.50
CA PRO A 55 -7.60 -4.75 -11.98
C PRO A 55 -8.87 -3.97 -12.39
N ASP A 56 -10.05 -4.55 -12.23
CA ASP A 56 -11.28 -4.06 -12.85
C ASP A 56 -11.84 -2.79 -12.20
N PRO A 57 -12.61 -1.98 -12.95
CA PRO A 57 -13.34 -0.85 -12.37
C PRO A 57 -14.44 -1.32 -11.42
N TRP A 58 -14.87 -0.44 -10.51
CA TRP A 58 -15.98 -0.72 -9.58
C TRP A 58 -17.26 -1.19 -10.28
N ARG A 59 -17.51 -0.74 -11.52
CA ARG A 59 -18.69 -1.12 -12.30
C ARG A 59 -18.72 -2.61 -12.70
N ALA A 60 -17.59 -3.29 -12.68
CA ALA A 60 -17.48 -4.72 -13.01
C ALA A 60 -17.73 -5.64 -11.80
N LEU A 61 -18.16 -5.07 -10.67
CA LEU A 61 -18.46 -5.86 -9.49
C LEU A 61 -19.65 -6.80 -9.77
N PRO A 62 -19.57 -8.09 -9.39
CA PRO A 62 -20.68 -9.02 -9.57
C PRO A 62 -21.99 -8.54 -8.92
N PRO A 63 -23.16 -8.83 -9.55
CA PRO A 63 -24.45 -8.30 -9.12
C PRO A 63 -24.90 -8.80 -7.74
N HIS A 64 -24.42 -9.97 -7.29
CA HIS A 64 -24.78 -10.54 -5.98
C HIS A 64 -24.27 -9.72 -4.78
N TYR A 65 -23.28 -8.86 -4.98
CA TYR A 65 -22.82 -7.93 -3.93
C TYR A 65 -23.71 -6.67 -3.81
N GLY A 66 -24.68 -6.50 -4.72
CA GLY A 66 -25.55 -5.33 -4.77
C GLY A 66 -24.94 -4.16 -5.57
N ASN A 67 -25.42 -2.94 -5.29
CA ASN A 67 -25.11 -1.79 -6.12
C ASN A 67 -23.62 -1.36 -6.03
N PRO A 68 -22.85 -1.40 -7.14
CA PRO A 68 -21.43 -1.07 -7.12
C PRO A 68 -21.11 0.38 -6.72
N ALA A 69 -22.02 1.33 -6.98
CA ALA A 69 -21.85 2.72 -6.56
C ALA A 69 -21.90 2.87 -5.03
N THR A 70 -22.74 2.08 -4.37
CA THR A 70 -22.84 2.06 -2.89
C THR A 70 -21.54 1.54 -2.28
N ILE A 71 -20.96 0.49 -2.85
CA ILE A 71 -19.71 -0.11 -2.36
C ILE A 71 -18.52 0.82 -2.60
N SER A 72 -18.46 1.47 -3.78
CA SER A 72 -17.44 2.48 -4.07
C SER A 72 -17.51 3.68 -3.12
N ARG A 73 -18.72 4.20 -2.82
CA ARG A 73 -18.90 5.25 -1.80
C ARG A 73 -18.47 4.79 -0.42
N TYR A 74 -18.82 3.56 -0.05
CA TYR A 74 -18.44 2.98 1.23
C TYR A 74 -16.91 2.82 1.35
N PHE A 75 -16.23 2.31 0.32
CA PHE A 75 -14.77 2.25 0.24
C PHE A 75 -14.12 3.63 0.43
N ARG A 76 -14.63 4.66 -0.26
CA ARG A 76 -14.15 6.04 -0.09
C ARG A 76 -14.32 6.52 1.34
N ARG A 77 -15.49 6.29 1.95
CA ARG A 77 -15.75 6.65 3.36
C ARG A 77 -14.75 5.96 4.31
N LEU A 78 -14.53 4.66 4.16
CA LEU A 78 -13.54 3.92 4.94
C LEU A 78 -12.12 4.47 4.75
N THR A 79 -11.79 4.84 3.52
CA THR A 79 -10.49 5.42 3.16
C THR A 79 -10.27 6.76 3.85
N HIS A 80 -11.25 7.68 3.80
CA HIS A 80 -11.18 8.96 4.49
C HIS A 80 -11.17 8.81 6.02
N ASN A 81 -11.86 7.79 6.55
CA ASN A 81 -11.82 7.43 7.97
C ASN A 81 -10.50 6.74 8.38
N GLY A 82 -9.50 6.66 7.51
CA GLY A 82 -8.18 6.12 7.82
C GLY A 82 -8.16 4.62 8.10
N LEU A 83 -9.13 3.85 7.61
CA LEU A 83 -9.18 2.40 7.83
C LEU A 83 -7.88 1.72 7.36
N TRP A 84 -7.46 1.99 6.13
CA TRP A 84 -6.30 1.31 5.53
C TRP A 84 -5.00 1.58 6.29
N THR A 85 -4.79 2.83 6.73
CA THR A 85 -3.65 3.21 7.58
C THR A 85 -3.64 2.40 8.88
N ARG A 86 -4.80 2.27 9.55
CA ARG A 86 -4.94 1.49 10.79
C ARG A 86 -4.69 0.01 10.54
N LEU A 87 -5.31 -0.58 9.53
CA LEU A 87 -5.15 -2.01 9.21
C LEU A 87 -3.70 -2.36 8.84
N LEU A 88 -3.02 -1.54 8.04
CA LEU A 88 -1.62 -1.78 7.71
C LEU A 88 -0.73 -1.72 8.95
N THR A 89 -0.97 -0.75 9.85
CA THR A 89 -0.22 -0.63 11.11
C THR A 89 -0.43 -1.87 11.98
N LEU A 90 -1.69 -2.30 12.16
CA LEU A 90 -2.03 -3.51 12.89
C LEU A 90 -1.33 -4.74 12.30
N LEU A 91 -1.36 -4.92 10.98
CA LEU A 91 -0.70 -6.04 10.30
C LEU A 91 0.82 -6.08 10.51
N ALA A 92 1.46 -4.95 10.82
CA ALA A 92 2.89 -4.88 11.09
C ALA A 92 3.23 -5.28 12.54
N GLU A 93 2.33 -5.01 13.48
CA GLU A 93 2.49 -5.29 14.91
C GLU A 93 1.93 -6.67 15.31
N THR A 94 1.03 -7.22 14.51
CA THR A 94 0.29 -8.44 14.82
C THR A 94 1.12 -9.71 14.59
N HIS A 95 0.98 -10.69 15.50
CA HIS A 95 1.61 -12.00 15.42
C HIS A 95 1.15 -12.82 14.20
N LEU A 96 1.98 -13.76 13.72
CA LEU A 96 1.72 -14.56 12.52
C LEU A 96 0.41 -15.36 12.56
N SER A 97 -0.01 -15.82 13.74
CA SER A 97 -1.19 -16.68 13.94
C SER A 97 -2.53 -15.92 13.95
N HIS A 98 -2.50 -14.59 13.93
CA HIS A 98 -3.72 -13.80 14.05
C HIS A 98 -4.57 -13.89 12.76
N PRO A 99 -5.91 -13.97 12.84
CA PRO A 99 -6.79 -14.08 11.67
C PRO A 99 -6.60 -12.96 10.64
N LEU A 100 -6.23 -11.74 11.06
CA LEU A 100 -5.91 -10.66 10.11
C LEU A 100 -4.74 -10.97 9.17
N ARG A 101 -3.80 -11.85 9.57
CA ARG A 101 -2.68 -12.27 8.71
C ARG A 101 -3.17 -13.14 7.56
N ALA A 102 -4.21 -13.94 7.77
CA ALA A 102 -4.84 -14.73 6.72
C ALA A 102 -5.43 -13.86 5.60
N ILE A 103 -5.79 -12.61 5.91
CA ILE A 103 -6.39 -11.66 4.97
C ILE A 103 -5.43 -10.54 4.55
N GLU A 104 -4.15 -10.63 4.93
CA GLU A 104 -3.13 -9.58 4.72
C GLU A 104 -3.03 -9.18 3.25
N HIS A 105 -3.01 -10.16 2.34
CA HIS A 105 -2.91 -9.90 0.91
C HIS A 105 -4.11 -9.08 0.42
N ARG A 106 -5.33 -9.46 0.82
CA ARG A 106 -6.58 -8.75 0.48
C ARG A 106 -6.58 -7.32 1.03
N ILE A 107 -6.14 -7.12 2.28
CA ILE A 107 -6.00 -5.77 2.87
C ILE A 107 -4.98 -4.94 2.10
N CYS A 108 -3.80 -5.50 1.80
CA CYS A 108 -2.75 -4.80 1.06
C CYS A 108 -3.23 -4.38 -0.34
N ARG A 109 -3.92 -5.28 -1.05
CA ARG A 109 -4.50 -5.01 -2.37
C ARG A 109 -5.62 -3.96 -2.31
N ALA A 110 -6.44 -3.97 -1.27
CA ALA A 110 -7.47 -2.95 -1.07
C ALA A 110 -6.84 -1.57 -0.74
N ALA A 111 -5.82 -1.55 0.12
CA ALA A 111 -5.04 -0.34 0.42
C ALA A 111 -4.36 0.21 -0.85
N ARG A 112 -3.86 -0.65 -1.74
CA ARG A 112 -3.29 -0.25 -3.04
C ARG A 112 -4.27 0.58 -3.87
N ARG A 113 -5.55 0.23 -3.88
CA ARG A 113 -6.61 1.01 -4.56
C ARG A 113 -6.84 2.36 -3.87
N ALA A 114 -6.67 2.43 -2.55
CA ALA A 114 -6.82 3.65 -1.76
C ALA A 114 -5.69 4.68 -1.99
N TYR A 115 -4.57 4.28 -2.60
CA TYR A 115 -3.46 5.18 -2.95
C TYR A 115 -3.91 6.43 -3.71
N ARG A 116 -4.89 6.31 -4.63
CA ARG A 116 -5.40 7.46 -5.39
C ARG A 116 -6.08 8.52 -4.52
N ILE A 117 -6.50 8.16 -3.31
CA ILE A 117 -7.16 9.04 -2.34
C ILE A 117 -6.16 9.52 -1.28
N LEU A 118 -5.36 8.62 -0.72
CA LEU A 118 -4.42 8.93 0.37
C LEU A 118 -3.06 9.48 -0.09
N GLY A 119 -2.71 9.29 -1.37
CA GLY A 119 -1.49 9.81 -1.98
C GLY A 119 -0.20 9.26 -1.34
N LEU A 120 0.81 10.12 -1.24
CA LEU A 120 2.13 9.74 -0.71
C LEU A 120 2.06 9.17 0.71
N ARG A 121 1.17 9.69 1.58
CA ARG A 121 1.09 9.28 3.00
C ARG A 121 0.98 7.76 3.16
N LEU A 122 0.18 7.12 2.30
CA LEU A 122 0.01 5.67 2.31
C LEU A 122 1.27 4.93 1.83
N ILE A 123 1.94 5.44 0.79
CA ILE A 123 3.22 4.86 0.31
C ILE A 123 4.24 4.88 1.44
N LEU A 124 4.36 6.01 2.14
CA LEU A 124 5.36 6.17 3.20
C LEU A 124 5.11 5.20 4.34
N LEU A 125 3.85 5.09 4.74
CA LEU A 125 3.44 4.15 5.77
C LEU A 125 3.72 2.70 5.35
N ALA A 126 3.31 2.28 4.15
CA ALA A 126 3.56 0.93 3.66
C ALA A 126 5.07 0.60 3.58
N ARG A 127 5.91 1.56 3.17
CA ARG A 127 7.38 1.41 3.17
C ARG A 127 7.93 1.23 4.59
N ARG A 128 7.54 2.09 5.53
CA ARG A 128 8.02 2.05 6.92
C ARG A 128 7.63 0.77 7.65
N LEU A 129 6.41 0.27 7.36
CA LEU A 129 5.90 -0.99 7.90
C LEU A 129 6.43 -2.23 7.16
N GLY A 130 7.22 -2.05 6.09
CA GLY A 130 7.77 -3.17 5.32
C GLY A 130 6.72 -3.94 4.49
N LEU A 131 5.49 -3.44 4.36
CA LEU A 131 4.38 -4.08 3.64
C LEU A 131 4.43 -3.74 2.14
N ARG A 132 5.34 -4.37 1.39
CA ARG A 132 5.57 -4.04 -0.03
C ARG A 132 4.38 -4.39 -0.93
N SER A 133 3.55 -5.36 -0.56
CA SER A 133 2.33 -5.70 -1.29
C SER A 133 1.26 -4.61 -1.24
N ALA A 134 1.32 -3.69 -0.26
CA ALA A 134 0.39 -2.55 -0.22
C ALA A 134 0.78 -1.43 -1.20
N LEU A 135 1.99 -1.48 -1.77
CA LEU A 135 2.48 -0.47 -2.69
C LEU A 135 1.81 -0.60 -4.07
N PRO A 136 1.57 0.52 -4.79
CA PRO A 136 1.01 0.51 -6.15
C PRO A 136 1.95 -0.01 -7.24
N GLY A 137 3.18 -0.37 -6.88
CA GLY A 137 4.19 -0.91 -7.76
C GLY A 137 5.52 -1.09 -7.04
N PRO A 138 6.59 -1.38 -7.81
CA PRO A 138 7.90 -1.66 -7.24
C PRO A 138 8.48 -0.50 -6.40
N PRO A 139 9.08 -0.77 -5.23
CA PRO A 139 9.60 0.27 -4.32
C PRO A 139 10.61 1.23 -4.96
N TRP A 140 11.41 0.77 -5.92
CA TRP A 140 12.43 1.59 -6.59
C TRP A 140 11.86 2.56 -7.64
N LEU A 141 10.58 2.44 -7.99
CA LEU A 141 9.88 3.38 -8.89
C LEU A 141 9.03 4.39 -8.12
N LEU A 142 8.86 4.20 -6.81
CA LEU A 142 8.06 5.05 -5.95
C LEU A 142 8.94 6.05 -5.20
N PRO A 143 8.41 7.23 -4.85
CA PRO A 143 9.13 8.20 -4.03
C PRO A 143 9.63 7.55 -2.73
N ASP A 144 10.87 7.85 -2.38
CA ASP A 144 11.49 7.41 -1.14
C ASP A 144 11.95 8.63 -0.32
N PRO A 145 11.12 9.19 0.58
CA PRO A 145 11.54 10.31 1.40
C PRO A 145 12.48 9.89 2.53
N ASP A 146 12.52 8.59 2.89
CA ASP A 146 13.49 8.05 3.85
C ASP A 146 14.80 7.65 3.13
N LEU A 147 14.98 8.07 1.86
CA LEU A 147 16.24 7.92 1.12
C LEU A 147 17.39 8.62 1.84
N SER A 148 17.14 9.78 2.45
CA SER A 148 18.14 10.51 3.25
C SER A 148 18.69 9.66 4.39
N GLU A 149 17.84 8.94 5.12
CA GLU A 149 18.25 8.01 6.18
C GLU A 149 19.04 6.82 5.63
N THR A 150 18.70 6.35 4.44
CA THR A 150 19.41 5.27 3.75
C THR A 150 20.80 5.72 3.29
N LEU A 151 20.89 6.95 2.79
CA LEU A 151 22.12 7.56 2.30
C LEU A 151 23.01 8.12 3.41
N ARG A 152 22.50 8.34 4.63
CA ARG A 152 23.26 8.88 5.77
C ARG A 152 24.55 8.10 6.07
N ARG A 153 24.58 6.81 5.72
CA ARG A 153 25.73 5.91 5.92
C ARG A 153 26.67 5.82 4.71
N VAL A 154 26.29 6.40 3.57
CA VAL A 154 27.07 6.34 2.34
C VAL A 154 28.22 7.34 2.43
N LYS A 155 29.45 6.85 2.27
CA LYS A 155 30.65 7.69 2.22
C LYS A 155 30.70 8.42 0.87
N ILE A 156 30.77 9.75 0.91
CA ILE A 156 30.95 10.58 -0.28
C ILE A 156 32.46 10.70 -0.54
N PRO A 157 32.95 10.47 -1.77
CA PRO A 157 34.36 10.64 -2.08
C PRO A 157 34.77 12.11 -1.89
N PRO A 158 35.99 12.39 -1.42
CA PRO A 158 36.48 13.77 -1.24
C PRO A 158 36.57 14.52 -2.57
N PHE A 159 36.51 15.85 -2.52
CA PHE A 159 36.61 16.70 -3.71
C PHE A 159 37.96 16.47 -4.42
N PRO A 160 37.97 16.30 -5.75
CA PRO A 160 39.19 15.99 -6.49
C PRO A 160 40.17 17.17 -6.49
N THR A 161 41.36 16.97 -5.91
CA THR A 161 42.47 17.96 -5.97
C THR A 161 43.40 17.74 -7.16
N ARG A 162 43.27 16.61 -7.88
CA ARG A 162 44.14 16.21 -9.01
C ARG A 162 43.34 16.03 -10.31
N TYR A 163 43.97 16.36 -11.42
CA TYR A 163 43.38 16.34 -12.78
C TYR A 163 42.80 14.97 -13.20
N GLY A 164 43.36 13.85 -12.71
CA GLY A 164 42.89 12.49 -12.99
C GLY A 164 41.59 12.07 -12.27
N ALA A 165 41.06 12.91 -11.37
CA ALA A 165 39.89 12.57 -10.56
C ALA A 165 38.55 13.11 -11.13
N LEU A 166 38.58 13.72 -12.33
CA LEU A 166 37.39 14.14 -13.07
C LEU A 166 36.45 12.96 -13.41
N THR A 167 36.99 11.76 -13.66
CA THR A 167 36.21 10.55 -13.95
C THR A 167 35.39 10.11 -12.73
N ALA A 168 36.01 10.09 -11.54
CA ALA A 168 35.36 9.78 -10.27
C ALA A 168 34.27 10.81 -9.93
N TYR A 169 34.52 12.09 -10.18
CA TYR A 169 33.52 13.14 -9.98
C TYR A 169 32.34 13.05 -10.94
N ARG A 170 32.59 12.75 -12.23
CA ARG A 170 31.50 12.45 -13.19
C ARG A 170 30.67 11.25 -12.76
N ALA A 171 31.30 10.21 -12.22
CA ALA A 171 30.57 9.07 -11.66
C ALA A 171 29.72 9.49 -10.46
N LEU A 172 30.26 10.29 -9.53
CA LEU A 172 29.51 10.85 -8.40
C LEU A 172 28.29 11.66 -8.88
N LEU A 173 28.45 12.59 -9.82
CA LEU A 173 27.32 13.37 -10.35
C LEU A 173 26.24 12.48 -10.98
N ARG A 174 26.63 11.44 -11.72
CA ARG A 174 25.67 10.45 -12.24
C ARG A 174 24.94 9.73 -11.12
N THR A 175 25.63 9.35 -10.04
CA THR A 175 24.99 8.74 -8.87
C THR A 175 24.04 9.70 -8.18
N LEU A 176 24.41 10.97 -7.97
CA LEU A 176 23.54 11.99 -7.39
C LEU A 176 22.30 12.23 -8.26
N ALA A 177 22.46 12.30 -9.59
CA ALA A 177 21.33 12.40 -10.52
C ALA A 177 20.42 11.16 -10.50
N ALA A 178 20.99 9.96 -10.32
CA ALA A 178 20.21 8.75 -10.11
C ALA A 178 19.46 8.79 -8.77
N LEU A 179 20.12 9.20 -7.69
CA LEU A 179 19.53 9.32 -6.36
C LEU A 179 18.40 10.34 -6.32
N HIS A 180 18.58 11.49 -6.99
CA HIS A 180 17.53 12.50 -7.13
C HIS A 180 16.30 11.93 -7.86
N ARG A 181 16.50 11.16 -8.95
CA ARG A 181 15.41 10.44 -9.63
C ARG A 181 14.73 9.41 -8.72
N THR A 182 15.48 8.70 -7.87
CA THR A 182 14.89 7.74 -6.91
C THR A 182 14.11 8.45 -5.80
N ALA A 183 14.59 9.60 -5.32
CA ALA A 183 13.89 10.39 -4.31
C ALA A 183 12.53 10.88 -4.84
N GLY A 184 12.52 11.40 -6.07
CA GLY A 184 11.29 11.85 -6.74
C GLY A 184 10.36 10.71 -7.18
N GLY A 185 10.88 9.49 -7.36
CA GLY A 185 10.14 8.40 -7.98
C GLY A 185 9.71 8.71 -9.42
N ARG A 186 8.86 7.86 -10.00
CA ARG A 186 8.25 8.13 -11.31
C ARG A 186 6.88 8.77 -11.15
N ALA A 187 6.62 9.83 -11.93
CA ALA A 187 5.30 10.45 -12.01
C ALA A 187 4.19 9.47 -12.46
N ARG A 188 4.53 8.51 -13.34
CA ARG A 188 3.61 7.47 -13.82
C ARG A 188 4.29 6.11 -13.84
N LEU A 189 3.57 5.09 -13.36
CA LEU A 189 3.98 3.69 -13.45
C LEU A 189 3.46 3.07 -14.76
N PRO A 190 4.28 2.33 -15.52
CA PRO A 190 3.83 1.56 -16.67
C PRO A 190 2.73 0.56 -16.28
N ASN A 191 1.70 0.40 -17.11
CA ASN A 191 0.57 -0.51 -16.82
C ASN A 191 1.04 -1.95 -16.60
N ARG A 192 1.97 -2.46 -17.43
CA ARG A 192 2.53 -3.82 -17.29
C ARG A 192 3.04 -4.09 -15.87
N LEU A 193 3.81 -3.15 -15.31
CA LEU A 193 4.36 -3.27 -13.96
C LEU A 193 3.31 -3.10 -12.86
N ARG A 194 2.28 -2.27 -13.10
CA ARG A 194 1.17 -2.10 -12.16
C ARG A 194 0.36 -3.38 -12.00
N HIS A 195 0.13 -4.11 -13.08
CA HIS A 195 -0.65 -5.35 -13.10
C HIS A 195 0.16 -6.57 -12.66
N ALA A 196 1.46 -6.61 -13.00
CA ALA A 196 2.35 -7.71 -12.61
C ALA A 196 2.83 -7.62 -11.14
N TRP A 197 2.58 -6.51 -10.44
CA TRP A 197 3.05 -6.35 -9.06
C TRP A 197 2.22 -7.19 -8.07
N PRO A 198 2.86 -8.09 -7.29
CA PRO A 198 2.19 -8.99 -6.36
C PRO A 198 1.46 -8.24 -5.24
#